data_AF-A0A142CYH2-F1
#
_entry.id   AF-A0A142CYH2-F1
#
_cell.length_a   1.000
_cell.length_b   1.000
_cell.length_c   1.000
_cell.angle_alpha   90.00
_cell.angle_beta   90.00
_cell.angle_gamma   90.00
#
_symmetry.space_group_name_H-M   'P 1'
#
loop_
_entity.id
_entity.type
_entity.pdbx_description
1 polymer ?
#
loop_
_entity_poly.entity_id
_entity_poly.type
_entity_poly.pdbx_seq_one_letter_code
_entity_poly.pdbx_strand_id
1 'polypeptide(L)'
;MEAILKQILDKLQIIEQEVSDVKTNMATKQELEEVKQNFTTELEDIKANMATKQELEEVKHSFTKEFEDIRANMATKQELEEVKQSFSKELEDIKANMATKQELEEVKHSFTKEIEDIKANMATKQELEDIKANMATKQELEDIKANMATKQELEDVKNNLMKELDHVKANMVTKQEFAFVQQAVLETNEIVKKIEQNMEKHERILDLLSRRSIEQEAAISSIRLIKAP
;
A
#
# COMPACT_ATOMS: atom_id res chain seq x y z
N MET A 1 -47.37 144.94 69.93
CA MET A 1 -45.93 144.71 69.68
C MET A 1 -45.53 143.30 70.12
N GLU A 2 -45.94 142.86 71.31
CA GLU A 2 -45.67 141.52 71.89
C GLU A 2 -46.17 140.32 71.05
N ALA A 3 -47.38 140.38 70.50
CA ALA A 3 -47.96 139.29 69.70
C ALA A 3 -47.19 139.00 68.40
N ILE A 4 -46.63 140.03 67.77
CA ILE A 4 -45.84 139.91 66.53
C ILE A 4 -44.49 139.24 66.83
N LEU A 5 -43.86 139.61 67.94
CA LEU A 5 -42.60 139.02 68.39
C LEU A 5 -42.75 137.52 68.70
N LYS A 6 -43.86 137.12 69.33
CA LYS A 6 -44.17 135.71 69.61
C LYS A 6 -44.37 134.90 68.33
N GLN A 7 -45.07 135.47 67.34
CA GLN A 7 -45.30 134.82 66.05
C GLN A 7 -44.01 134.65 65.21
N ILE A 8 -43.05 135.57 65.36
CA ILE A 8 -41.71 135.45 64.74
C ILE A 8 -40.89 134.35 65.42
N LEU A 9 -40.95 134.25 66.76
CA LEU A 9 -40.25 133.20 67.50
C LEU A 9 -40.77 131.80 67.14
N ASP A 10 -42.10 131.62 67.07
CA ASP A 10 -42.71 130.34 66.68
C ASP A 10 -42.29 129.93 65.26
N LYS A 11 -42.24 130.88 64.32
CA LYS A 11 -41.75 130.62 62.95
C LYS A 11 -40.27 130.29 62.90
N LEU A 12 -39.44 130.96 63.71
CA LEU A 12 -38.01 130.64 63.82
C LEU A 12 -37.81 129.23 64.37
N GLN A 13 -38.62 128.81 65.34
CA GLN A 13 -38.55 127.48 65.93
C GLN A 13 -39.01 126.39 64.95
N ILE A 14 -40.02 126.68 64.12
CA ILE A 14 -40.42 125.80 63.01
C ILE A 14 -39.31 125.69 61.97
N ILE A 15 -38.69 126.81 61.58
CA ILE A 15 -37.57 126.81 60.62
C ILE A 15 -36.36 126.05 61.19
N GLU A 16 -36.07 126.20 62.48
CA GLU A 16 -34.98 125.48 63.15
C GLU A 16 -35.25 123.97 63.18
N GLN A 17 -36.50 123.56 63.44
CA GLN A 17 -36.92 122.16 63.35
C GLN A 17 -36.83 121.63 61.91
N GLU A 18 -37.31 122.38 60.91
CA GLU A 18 -37.23 121.99 59.50
C GLU A 18 -35.78 121.89 59.02
N VAL A 19 -34.90 122.80 59.43
CA VAL A 19 -33.46 122.73 59.11
C VAL A 19 -32.80 121.54 59.79
N SER A 20 -33.18 121.21 61.03
CA SER A 20 -32.71 120.01 61.72
C SER A 20 -33.19 118.74 61.01
N ASP A 21 -34.46 118.68 60.61
CA ASP A 21 -35.06 117.55 59.91
C ASP A 21 -34.46 117.38 58.51
N VAL A 22 -34.15 118.47 57.80
CA VAL A 22 -33.41 118.42 56.54
C VAL A 22 -31.99 117.90 56.76
N LYS A 23 -31.33 118.31 57.84
CA LYS A 23 -29.96 117.89 58.15
C LYS A 23 -29.87 116.42 58.59
N THR A 24 -30.90 115.89 59.25
CA THR A 24 -30.98 114.45 59.61
C THR A 24 -31.45 113.58 58.44
N ASN A 25 -32.28 114.10 57.53
CA ASN A 25 -32.75 113.35 56.36
C ASN A 25 -31.83 113.45 55.13
N MET A 26 -30.90 114.40 55.11
CA MET A 26 -29.91 114.50 54.04
C MET A 26 -28.77 113.52 54.31
N ALA A 27 -28.47 112.69 53.31
CA ALA A 27 -27.32 111.81 53.35
C ALA A 27 -26.05 112.62 53.65
N THR A 28 -25.34 112.20 54.69
CA THR A 28 -24.06 112.77 55.05
C THR A 28 -23.04 112.45 53.97
N LYS A 29 -21.99 113.29 53.88
CA LYS A 29 -20.86 113.05 52.97
C LYS A 29 -20.21 111.68 53.20
N GLN A 30 -20.28 111.17 54.43
CA GLN A 30 -19.74 109.86 54.80
C GLN A 30 -20.58 108.71 54.23
N GLU A 31 -21.91 108.75 54.37
CA GLU A 31 -22.81 107.73 53.80
C GLU A 31 -22.70 107.65 52.27
N LEU A 32 -22.55 108.79 51.59
CA LEU A 32 -22.35 108.81 50.15
C LEU A 32 -21.02 108.17 49.73
N GLU A 33 -19.98 108.28 50.56
CA GLU A 33 -18.66 107.72 50.30
C GLU A 33 -18.62 106.22 50.59
N GLU A 34 -19.30 105.76 51.65
CA GLU A 34 -19.51 104.33 51.95
C GLU A 34 -20.26 103.64 50.81
N VAL A 35 -21.32 104.26 50.27
CA VAL A 35 -22.04 103.73 49.11
C VAL A 35 -21.12 103.60 47.89
N LYS A 36 -20.28 104.59 47.59
CA LYS A 36 -19.31 104.50 46.49
C LYS A 36 -18.29 103.37 46.72
N GLN A 37 -17.82 103.20 47.95
CA GLN A 37 -16.85 102.16 48.27
C GLN A 37 -17.47 100.77 48.11
N ASN A 38 -18.72 100.57 48.55
CA ASN A 38 -19.48 99.34 48.35
C ASN A 38 -19.71 99.05 46.85
N PHE A 39 -20.11 100.06 46.06
CA PHE A 39 -20.24 99.88 44.61
C PHE A 39 -18.90 99.54 43.92
N THR A 40 -17.78 100.09 44.41
CA THR A 40 -16.46 99.82 43.84
C THR A 40 -16.00 98.40 44.16
N THR A 41 -16.18 97.97 45.40
CA THR A 41 -15.82 96.61 45.85
C THR A 41 -16.69 95.56 45.17
N GLU A 42 -18.00 95.75 45.08
CA GLU A 42 -18.88 94.84 44.33
C GLU A 42 -18.49 94.76 42.84
N LEU A 43 -18.09 95.89 42.21
CA LEU A 43 -17.61 95.89 40.84
C LEU A 43 -16.29 95.13 40.67
N GLU A 44 -15.39 95.21 41.65
CA GLU A 44 -14.13 94.46 41.66
C GLU A 44 -14.37 92.96 41.85
N ASP A 45 -15.28 92.58 42.77
CA ASP A 45 -15.67 91.19 42.99
C ASP A 45 -16.35 90.58 41.76
N ILE A 46 -17.21 91.33 41.05
CA ILE A 46 -17.82 90.88 39.80
C ILE A 46 -16.75 90.66 38.72
N LYS A 47 -15.77 91.57 38.62
CA LYS A 47 -14.67 91.44 37.64
C LYS A 47 -13.76 90.25 37.96
N ALA A 48 -13.51 89.97 39.24
CA ALA A 48 -12.68 88.85 39.66
C ALA A 48 -13.35 87.49 39.41
N ASN A 49 -14.68 87.42 39.53
CA ASN A 49 -15.44 86.18 39.35
C ASN A 49 -15.96 85.96 37.91
N MET A 50 -15.88 86.98 37.06
CA MET A 50 -16.25 86.84 35.66
C MET A 50 -15.14 86.15 34.89
N ALA A 51 -15.49 85.08 34.17
CA ALA A 51 -14.58 84.46 33.22
C ALA A 51 -14.08 85.49 32.22
N THR A 52 -12.77 85.62 32.16
CA THR A 52 -12.10 86.53 31.23
C THR A 52 -12.21 85.97 29.81
N LYS A 53 -12.11 86.87 28.83
CA LYS A 53 -12.06 86.49 27.41
C LYS A 53 -10.89 85.53 27.12
N GLN A 54 -9.81 85.64 27.89
CA GLN A 54 -8.63 84.79 27.75
C GLN A 54 -8.91 83.35 28.22
N GLU A 55 -9.51 83.16 29.39
CA GLU A 55 -9.87 81.82 29.90
C GLU A 55 -10.82 81.10 28.94
N LEU A 56 -11.77 81.83 28.34
CA LEU A 56 -12.69 81.24 27.35
C LEU A 56 -11.97 80.81 26.06
N GLU A 57 -10.96 81.55 25.61
CA GLU A 57 -10.13 81.16 24.45
C GLU A 57 -9.20 79.99 24.77
N GLU A 58 -8.66 79.90 25.99
CA GLU A 58 -7.86 78.75 26.43
C GLU A 58 -8.68 77.46 26.47
N VAL A 59 -9.93 77.53 26.97
CA VAL A 59 -10.88 76.40 26.93
C VAL A 59 -11.23 76.02 25.49
N LYS A 60 -11.44 77.00 24.61
CA LYS A 60 -11.72 76.73 23.19
C LYS A 60 -10.52 76.08 22.50
N HIS A 61 -9.31 76.53 22.78
CA HIS A 61 -8.09 75.98 22.20
C HIS A 61 -7.83 74.55 22.67
N SER A 62 -7.97 74.28 23.97
CA SER A 62 -7.84 72.92 24.53
C SER A 62 -8.86 71.96 23.93
N PHE A 63 -10.13 72.38 23.82
CA PHE A 63 -11.16 71.56 23.19
C PHE A 63 -10.87 71.28 21.71
N THR A 64 -10.35 72.27 20.98
CA THR A 64 -9.98 72.10 19.56
C THR A 64 -8.82 71.10 19.41
N LYS A 65 -7.82 71.20 20.28
CA LYS A 65 -6.66 70.31 20.27
C LYS A 65 -7.04 68.86 20.63
N GLU A 66 -7.85 68.66 21.67
CA GLU A 66 -8.36 67.33 22.03
C GLU A 66 -9.18 66.71 20.88
N PHE A 67 -9.99 67.52 20.20
CA PHE A 67 -10.76 67.05 19.05
C PHE A 67 -9.87 66.65 17.87
N GLU A 68 -8.79 67.40 17.61
CA GLU A 68 -7.80 67.05 16.58
C GLU A 68 -7.03 65.77 16.94
N ASP A 69 -6.62 65.60 18.21
CA ASP A 69 -5.96 64.39 18.69
C ASP A 69 -6.87 63.16 18.58
N ILE A 70 -8.15 63.28 18.94
CA ILE A 70 -9.15 62.21 18.75
C ILE A 70 -9.29 61.88 17.27
N ARG A 71 -9.36 62.90 16.40
CA ARG A 71 -9.51 62.72 14.96
C ARG A 71 -8.30 62.06 14.32
N ALA A 72 -7.09 62.36 14.80
CA ALA A 72 -5.85 61.75 14.32
C ALA A 72 -5.68 60.29 14.77
N ASN A 73 -6.20 59.93 15.96
CA ASN A 73 -6.10 58.58 16.51
C ASN A 73 -7.28 57.67 16.11
N MET A 74 -8.36 58.23 15.58
CA MET A 74 -9.49 57.43 15.11
C MET A 74 -9.15 56.81 13.75
N ALA A 75 -9.35 55.49 13.64
CA ALA A 75 -9.21 54.79 12.38
C ALA A 75 -10.05 55.49 11.31
N THR A 76 -9.38 55.91 10.25
CA THR A 76 -10.04 56.56 9.13
C THR A 76 -10.94 55.56 8.42
N LYS A 77 -11.97 56.07 7.75
CA LYS A 77 -12.85 55.26 6.90
C LYS A 77 -12.04 54.48 5.83
N GLN A 78 -10.88 55.00 5.45
CA GLN A 78 -9.98 54.37 4.49
C GLN A 78 -9.24 53.17 5.09
N GLU A 79 -8.63 53.30 6.27
CA GLU A 79 -7.95 52.19 6.95
C GLU A 79 -8.90 51.02 7.22
N LEU A 80 -10.15 51.32 7.62
CA LEU A 80 -11.17 50.28 7.84
C LEU A 80 -11.54 49.54 6.54
N GLU A 81 -11.50 50.24 5.40
CA GLU A 81 -11.80 49.67 4.09
C GLU A 81 -10.62 48.86 3.55
N GLU A 82 -9.38 49.31 3.77
CA GLU A 82 -8.16 48.55 3.48
C GLU A 82 -8.13 47.23 4.26
N VAL A 83 -8.49 47.25 5.56
CA VAL A 83 -8.62 46.04 6.37
C VAL A 83 -9.69 45.10 5.78
N LYS A 84 -10.86 45.60 5.40
CA LYS A 84 -11.90 44.76 4.74
C LYS A 84 -11.43 44.14 3.43
N GLN A 85 -10.70 44.90 2.61
CA GLN A 85 -10.15 44.38 1.36
C GLN A 85 -9.10 43.30 1.62
N SER A 86 -8.21 43.50 2.60
CA SER A 86 -7.22 42.49 2.98
C SER A 86 -7.87 41.18 3.44
N PHE A 87 -8.89 41.26 4.31
CA PHE A 87 -9.66 40.09 4.74
C PHE A 87 -10.40 39.41 3.59
N SER A 88 -11.00 40.18 2.67
CA SER A 88 -11.68 39.61 1.49
C SER A 88 -10.71 38.83 0.61
N LYS A 89 -9.51 39.39 0.38
CA LYS A 89 -8.47 38.78 -0.45
C LYS A 89 -7.92 37.50 0.19
N GLU A 90 -7.60 37.53 1.49
CA GLU A 90 -7.17 36.32 2.22
C GLU A 90 -8.25 35.23 2.18
N LEU A 91 -9.53 35.59 2.29
CA LEU A 91 -10.62 34.64 2.22
C LEU A 91 -10.77 34.01 0.82
N GLU A 92 -10.51 34.77 -0.24
CA GLU A 92 -10.44 34.28 -1.62
C GLU A 92 -9.26 33.33 -1.82
N ASP A 93 -8.07 33.70 -1.33
CA ASP A 93 -6.88 32.85 -1.40
C ASP A 93 -7.08 31.53 -0.65
N ILE A 94 -7.71 31.55 0.53
CA ILE A 94 -8.06 30.32 1.27
C ILE A 94 -9.04 29.46 0.48
N LYS A 95 -10.06 30.05 -0.14
CA LYS A 95 -11.03 29.31 -0.97
C LYS A 95 -10.39 28.71 -2.22
N ALA A 96 -9.44 29.40 -2.83
CA ALA A 96 -8.74 28.91 -4.01
C ALA A 96 -7.76 27.78 -3.68
N ASN A 97 -7.13 27.81 -2.50
CA ASN A 97 -6.15 26.80 -2.08
C ASN A 97 -6.76 25.62 -1.33
N MET A 98 -8.00 25.73 -0.85
CA MET A 98 -8.69 24.62 -0.21
C MET A 98 -9.14 23.62 -1.27
N ALA A 99 -8.79 22.35 -1.06
CA ALA A 99 -9.29 21.26 -1.88
C ALA A 99 -10.83 21.32 -1.93
N THR A 100 -11.35 21.44 -3.13
CA THR A 100 -12.78 21.46 -3.38
C THR A 100 -13.37 20.09 -3.07
N LYS A 101 -14.66 20.07 -2.75
CA LYS A 101 -15.40 18.81 -2.56
C LYS A 101 -15.30 17.89 -3.80
N GLN A 102 -15.13 18.47 -4.99
CA GLN A 102 -14.97 17.73 -6.23
C GLN A 102 -13.59 17.06 -6.32
N GLU A 103 -12.51 17.76 -6.03
CA GLU A 103 -11.15 17.16 -6.01
C GLU A 103 -11.07 16.01 -5.00
N LEU A 104 -11.71 16.16 -3.84
CA LEU A 104 -11.75 15.10 -2.83
C LEU A 104 -12.54 13.85 -3.31
N GLU A 105 -13.64 14.05 -4.03
CA GLU A 105 -14.40 12.95 -4.65
C GLU A 105 -13.66 12.31 -5.83
N GLU A 106 -12.91 13.09 -6.62
CA GLU A 106 -12.05 12.56 -7.69
C GLU A 106 -10.93 11.66 -7.11
N VAL A 107 -10.27 12.09 -6.04
CA VAL A 107 -9.27 11.27 -5.32
C VAL A 107 -9.91 10.00 -4.74
N LYS A 108 -11.11 10.11 -4.17
CA LYS A 108 -11.83 8.93 -3.65
C LYS A 108 -12.21 7.96 -4.77
N HIS A 109 -12.62 8.47 -5.92
CA HIS A 109 -12.95 7.66 -7.08
C HIS A 109 -11.70 6.96 -7.66
N SER A 110 -10.58 7.68 -7.78
CA SER A 110 -9.32 7.07 -8.24
C SER A 110 -8.85 5.96 -7.31
N PHE A 111 -8.92 6.18 -6.00
CA PHE A 111 -8.53 5.19 -5.00
C PHE A 111 -9.45 3.96 -5.01
N THR A 112 -10.75 4.17 -5.23
CA THR A 112 -11.72 3.07 -5.35
C THR A 112 -11.40 2.21 -6.58
N LYS A 113 -11.10 2.85 -7.72
CA LYS A 113 -10.73 2.17 -8.95
C LYS A 113 -9.44 1.37 -8.81
N GLU A 114 -8.40 1.94 -8.20
CA GLU A 114 -7.14 1.22 -7.93
C GLU A 114 -7.35 -0.01 -7.04
N ILE A 115 -8.21 0.09 -6.02
CA ILE A 115 -8.55 -1.05 -5.16
C ILE A 115 -9.28 -2.15 -5.95
N GLU A 116 -10.20 -1.78 -6.85
CA GLU A 116 -10.89 -2.74 -7.72
C GLU A 116 -9.92 -3.42 -8.67
N ASP A 117 -9.01 -2.68 -9.31
CA ASP A 117 -7.98 -3.23 -10.19
C ASP A 117 -7.04 -4.18 -9.42
N ILE A 118 -6.64 -3.84 -8.19
CA ILE A 118 -5.84 -4.72 -7.33
C ILE A 118 -6.60 -6.00 -6.99
N LYS A 119 -7.88 -5.90 -6.64
CA LYS A 119 -8.71 -7.07 -6.34
C LYS A 119 -8.89 -7.98 -7.55
N ALA A 120 -9.02 -7.41 -8.75
CA ALA A 120 -9.16 -8.18 -9.99
C ALA A 120 -7.86 -8.89 -10.40
N ASN A 121 -6.70 -8.30 -10.11
CA ASN A 121 -5.40 -8.84 -10.50
C ASN A 121 -4.78 -9.79 -9.46
N MET A 122 -5.27 -9.79 -8.22
CA MET A 122 -4.80 -10.73 -7.20
C MET A 122 -5.43 -12.10 -7.43
N ALA A 123 -4.59 -13.14 -7.45
CA ALA A 123 -5.05 -14.52 -7.42
C ALA A 123 -5.95 -14.72 -6.20
N THR A 124 -7.16 -15.17 -6.45
CA THR A 124 -8.13 -15.48 -5.42
C THR A 124 -7.68 -16.71 -4.64
N LYS A 125 -8.21 -16.87 -3.43
CA LYS A 125 -7.98 -18.06 -2.62
C LYS A 125 -8.42 -19.34 -3.35
N GLN A 126 -9.49 -19.24 -4.14
CA GLN A 126 -9.99 -20.36 -4.95
C GLN A 126 -9.01 -20.72 -6.07
N GLU A 127 -8.48 -19.74 -6.81
CA GLU A 127 -7.47 -20.00 -7.86
C GLU A 127 -6.20 -20.62 -7.29
N LEU A 128 -5.77 -20.19 -6.10
CA LEU A 128 -4.64 -20.81 -5.39
C LEU A 128 -4.93 -22.25 -4.94
N GLU A 129 -6.15 -22.54 -4.48
CA GLU A 129 -6.58 -23.90 -4.14
C GLU A 129 -6.68 -24.79 -5.38
N ASP A 130 -7.22 -24.28 -6.49
CA ASP A 130 -7.31 -25.01 -7.76
C ASP A 130 -5.92 -25.28 -8.35
N ILE A 131 -4.99 -24.31 -8.30
CA ILE A 131 -3.59 -24.49 -8.69
C ILE A 131 -2.93 -25.57 -7.83
N LYS A 132 -3.18 -25.54 -6.52
CA LYS A 132 -2.62 -26.51 -5.57
C LYS A 132 -3.20 -27.91 -5.77
N ALA A 133 -4.46 -28.02 -6.20
CA ALA A 133 -5.11 -29.29 -6.51
C ALA A 133 -4.66 -29.89 -7.86
N ASN A 134 -4.35 -29.04 -8.85
CA ASN A 134 -3.98 -29.48 -10.19
C ASN A 134 -2.47 -29.62 -10.42
N MET A 135 -1.63 -28.99 -9.59
CA MET A 135 -0.18 -29.22 -9.65
C MET A 135 0.19 -30.51 -8.94
N ALA A 136 1.00 -31.32 -9.62
CA ALA A 136 1.68 -32.45 -9.00
C ALA A 136 2.45 -31.94 -7.78
N THR A 137 2.07 -32.45 -6.62
CA THR A 137 2.73 -32.12 -5.37
C THR A 137 4.16 -32.64 -5.39
N LYS A 138 5.01 -32.04 -4.55
CA LYS A 138 6.39 -32.51 -4.39
C LYS A 138 6.46 -33.99 -4.03
N GLN A 139 5.49 -34.48 -3.24
CA GLN A 139 5.39 -35.90 -2.88
C GLN A 139 5.07 -36.78 -4.09
N GLU A 140 4.08 -36.40 -4.91
CA GLU A 140 3.73 -37.16 -6.12
C GLU A 140 4.89 -37.21 -7.12
N LEU A 141 5.65 -36.11 -7.25
CA LEU A 141 6.86 -36.10 -8.09
C LEU A 141 7.99 -36.98 -7.52
N GLU A 142 8.16 -37.02 -6.20
CA GLU A 142 9.11 -37.92 -5.54
C GLU A 142 8.69 -39.39 -5.71
N ASP A 143 7.40 -39.70 -5.56
CA ASP A 143 6.84 -41.04 -5.75
C ASP A 143 6.96 -41.50 -7.22
N ILE A 144 6.69 -40.62 -8.19
CA ILE A 144 6.92 -40.91 -9.62
C ILE A 144 8.41 -41.17 -9.86
N LYS A 145 9.30 -40.36 -9.28
CA LYS A 145 10.74 -40.52 -9.44
C LYS A 145 11.26 -41.81 -8.80
N ALA A 146 10.66 -42.26 -7.70
CA ALA A 146 11.01 -43.50 -7.03
C ALA A 146 10.51 -44.75 -7.78
N ASN A 147 9.34 -44.66 -8.44
CA ASN A 147 8.73 -45.80 -9.14
C ASN A 147 9.08 -45.86 -10.63
N MET A 148 9.61 -44.79 -11.22
CA MET A 148 9.98 -44.77 -12.62
C MET A 148 11.37 -45.40 -12.79
N ALA A 149 11.46 -46.39 -13.68
CA ALA A 149 12.72 -46.98 -14.08
C ALA A 149 13.65 -45.88 -14.60
N THR A 150 14.80 -45.75 -13.97
CA THR A 150 15.81 -44.79 -14.36
C THR A 150 16.44 -45.21 -15.68
N LYS A 151 17.00 -44.24 -16.40
CA LYS A 151 17.74 -44.50 -17.63
C LYS A 151 18.88 -45.51 -17.43
N GLN A 152 19.47 -45.55 -16.24
CA GLN A 152 20.53 -46.51 -15.90
C GLN A 152 19.98 -47.93 -15.78
N GLU A 153 18.88 -48.14 -15.06
CA GLU A 153 18.25 -49.46 -14.91
C GLU A 153 17.82 -50.04 -16.27
N LEU A 154 17.29 -49.20 -17.16
CA LEU A 154 16.96 -49.59 -18.54
C LEU A 154 18.19 -50.01 -19.35
N GLU A 155 19.31 -49.29 -19.23
CA GLU A 155 20.56 -49.66 -19.92
C GLU A 155 21.16 -50.93 -19.34
N ASP A 156 21.07 -51.15 -18.03
CA ASP A 156 21.52 -52.38 -17.37
C ASP A 156 20.71 -53.60 -17.83
N VAL A 157 19.38 -53.48 -17.90
CA VAL A 157 18.49 -54.52 -18.46
C VAL A 157 18.84 -54.82 -19.91
N LYS A 158 19.05 -53.79 -20.74
CA LYS A 158 19.44 -53.95 -22.14
C LYS A 158 20.80 -54.66 -22.27
N ASN A 159 21.77 -54.31 -21.45
CA ASN A 159 23.08 -54.96 -21.44
C ASN A 159 22.99 -56.43 -21.00
N ASN A 160 22.15 -56.74 -20.01
CA ASN A 160 21.92 -58.12 -19.58
C ASN A 160 21.23 -58.94 -20.67
N LEU A 161 20.21 -58.39 -21.33
CA LEU A 161 19.56 -59.04 -22.48
C LEU A 161 20.53 -59.27 -23.64
N MET A 162 21.45 -58.34 -23.90
CA MET A 162 22.47 -58.50 -24.93
C MET A 162 23.43 -59.66 -24.58
N LYS A 163 23.86 -59.74 -23.33
CA LYS A 163 24.71 -60.85 -22.85
C LYS A 163 24.00 -62.20 -22.93
N GLU A 164 22.73 -62.27 -22.53
CA GLU A 164 21.93 -63.49 -22.65
C GLU A 164 21.75 -63.90 -24.12
N LEU A 165 21.49 -62.94 -25.00
CA LEU A 165 21.37 -63.18 -26.44
C LEU A 165 22.68 -63.73 -27.02
N ASP A 166 23.83 -63.18 -26.63
CA ASP A 166 25.13 -63.66 -27.07
C ASP A 166 25.44 -65.06 -26.52
N HIS A 167 25.06 -65.35 -25.27
CA HIS A 167 25.17 -66.68 -24.69
C HIS A 167 24.30 -67.72 -25.42
N VAL A 168 23.06 -67.36 -25.75
CA VAL A 168 22.17 -68.22 -26.55
C VAL A 168 22.76 -68.47 -27.94
N LYS A 169 23.26 -67.43 -28.61
CA LYS A 169 23.91 -67.58 -29.92
C LYS A 169 25.13 -68.48 -29.88
N ALA A 170 25.93 -68.42 -28.82
CA ALA A 170 27.12 -69.26 -28.66
C ALA A 170 26.78 -70.74 -28.44
N ASN A 171 25.66 -71.04 -27.79
CA ASN A 171 25.24 -72.40 -27.48
C ASN A 171 24.26 -73.02 -28.48
N MET A 172 23.70 -72.22 -29.39
CA MET A 172 22.77 -72.71 -30.39
C MET A 172 23.53 -73.38 -31.53
N VAL A 173 23.11 -74.59 -31.90
CA VAL A 173 23.63 -75.29 -33.07
C VAL A 173 23.37 -74.43 -34.31
N THR A 174 24.46 -74.06 -34.98
CA THR A 174 24.38 -73.29 -36.20
C THR A 174 23.84 -74.16 -37.34
N LYS A 175 23.23 -73.54 -38.34
CA LYS A 175 22.76 -74.23 -39.55
C LYS A 175 23.88 -75.05 -40.23
N GLN A 176 25.13 -74.58 -40.11
CA GLN A 176 26.30 -75.23 -40.65
C GLN A 176 26.69 -76.48 -39.84
N GLU A 177 26.72 -76.40 -38.51
CA GLU A 177 26.96 -77.56 -37.64
C GLU A 177 25.87 -78.63 -37.81
N PHE A 178 24.61 -78.22 -37.93
CA PHE A 178 23.51 -79.14 -38.22
C PHE A 178 23.68 -79.85 -39.57
N ALA A 179 24.13 -79.12 -40.61
CA ALA A 179 24.41 -79.70 -41.92
C ALA A 179 25.57 -80.72 -41.88
N PHE A 180 26.62 -80.46 -41.09
CA PHE A 180 27.71 -81.42 -40.88
C PHE A 180 27.22 -82.70 -40.19
N VAL A 181 26.40 -82.57 -39.14
CA VAL A 181 25.81 -83.74 -38.46
C VAL A 181 24.92 -84.53 -39.43
N GLN A 182 24.09 -83.86 -40.23
CA GLN A 182 23.25 -84.52 -41.22
C GLN A 182 24.08 -85.30 -42.25
N GLN A 183 25.17 -84.70 -42.73
CA GLN A 183 26.09 -85.35 -43.68
C GLN A 183 26.79 -86.57 -43.05
N ALA A 184 27.29 -86.43 -41.82
CA ALA A 184 27.91 -87.54 -41.10
C ALA A 184 26.94 -88.70 -40.85
N VAL A 185 25.67 -88.41 -40.57
CA VAL A 185 24.61 -89.42 -40.43
C VAL A 185 24.34 -90.14 -41.76
N LEU A 186 24.29 -89.42 -42.88
CA LEU A 186 24.14 -90.03 -44.21
C LEU A 186 25.31 -90.95 -44.55
N GLU A 187 26.54 -90.50 -44.32
CA GLU A 187 27.75 -91.29 -44.53
C GLU A 187 27.77 -92.55 -43.66
N THR A 188 27.41 -92.42 -42.39
CA THR A 188 27.29 -93.56 -41.45
C THR A 188 26.25 -94.56 -41.94
N ASN A 189 25.09 -94.09 -42.42
CA ASN A 189 24.04 -94.94 -42.97
C ASN A 189 24.54 -95.74 -44.19
N GLU A 190 25.26 -95.08 -45.12
CA GLU A 190 25.84 -95.77 -46.28
C GLU A 190 26.93 -96.79 -45.88
N ILE A 191 27.72 -96.52 -44.85
CA ILE A 191 28.67 -97.50 -44.29
C ILE A 191 27.92 -98.70 -43.69
N VAL A 192 26.87 -98.46 -42.91
CA VAL A 192 26.06 -99.52 -42.29
C VAL A 192 25.45 -100.43 -43.36
N LYS A 193 24.85 -99.88 -44.42
CA LYS A 193 24.32 -100.68 -45.54
C LYS A 193 25.37 -101.58 -46.19
N LYS A 194 26.60 -101.08 -46.36
CA LYS A 194 27.71 -101.89 -46.91
C LYS A 194 28.11 -103.03 -45.96
N ILE A 195 28.12 -102.77 -44.66
CA ILE A 195 28.37 -103.79 -43.65
C ILE A 195 27.28 -104.86 -43.69
N GLU A 196 26.00 -104.46 -43.71
CA GLU A 196 24.86 -105.37 -43.82
C GLU A 196 24.96 -106.27 -45.06
N GLN A 197 25.27 -105.71 -46.23
CA GLN A 197 25.47 -106.47 -47.47
C GLN A 197 26.64 -107.45 -47.37
N ASN A 198 27.75 -107.06 -46.72
CA ASN A 198 28.88 -107.96 -46.53
C ASN A 198 28.56 -109.07 -45.52
N MET A 199 27.83 -108.78 -44.44
CA MET A 199 27.35 -109.78 -43.50
C MET A 199 26.46 -110.81 -44.22
N GLU A 200 25.54 -110.36 -45.07
CA GLU A 200 24.70 -111.27 -45.85
C GLU A 200 25.52 -112.18 -46.78
N LYS A 201 26.58 -111.66 -47.40
CA LYS A 201 27.53 -112.48 -48.18
C LYS A 201 28.26 -113.49 -47.30
N HIS A 202 28.71 -113.08 -46.11
CA HIS A 202 29.39 -113.98 -45.17
C HIS A 202 28.48 -115.10 -44.69
N GLU A 203 27.22 -114.82 -44.38
CA GLU A 203 26.20 -115.84 -44.03
C GLU A 203 26.04 -116.87 -45.16
N ARG A 204 25.90 -116.43 -46.42
CA ARG A 204 25.81 -117.34 -47.57
C ARG A 204 27.06 -118.20 -47.74
N ILE A 205 28.25 -117.67 -47.44
CA ILE A 205 29.51 -118.44 -47.48
C ILE A 205 29.54 -119.48 -46.36
N LEU A 206 29.13 -119.13 -45.15
CA LEU A 206 29.04 -120.05 -44.01
C LEU A 206 28.07 -121.20 -44.29
N ASP A 207 26.92 -120.92 -44.90
CA ASP A 207 25.95 -121.94 -45.35
C ASP A 207 26.57 -122.90 -46.38
N LEU A 208 27.28 -122.37 -47.38
CA LEU A 208 27.94 -123.17 -48.42
C LEU A 208 29.06 -124.05 -47.84
N LEU A 209 29.89 -123.50 -46.96
CA LEU A 209 30.96 -124.24 -46.29
C LEU A 209 30.39 -125.33 -45.38
N SER A 210 29.31 -125.05 -44.65
CA SER A 210 28.61 -126.04 -43.83
C SER A 210 28.08 -127.20 -44.68
N ARG A 211 27.41 -126.91 -45.81
CA ARG A 211 26.95 -127.94 -46.75
C ARG A 211 28.09 -128.78 -47.29
N ARG A 212 29.16 -128.15 -47.79
CA ARG A 212 30.35 -128.87 -48.28
C ARG A 212 31.03 -129.69 -47.19
N SER A 213 31.10 -129.18 -45.96
CA SER A 213 31.65 -129.92 -44.82
C SER A 213 30.86 -131.19 -44.55
N ILE A 214 29.53 -131.11 -44.54
CA ILE A 214 28.64 -132.27 -44.37
C ILE A 214 28.83 -133.27 -45.53
N GLU A 215 28.86 -132.80 -46.78
CA GLU A 215 29.10 -133.64 -47.96
C GLU A 215 30.46 -134.34 -47.91
N GLN A 216 31.53 -133.62 -47.54
CA GLN A 216 32.87 -134.18 -47.38
C GLN A 216 32.91 -135.23 -46.25
N GLU A 217 32.27 -134.96 -45.12
CA GLU A 217 32.20 -135.90 -44.00
C GLU A 217 31.42 -137.17 -44.37
N ALA A 218 30.31 -137.05 -45.10
CA ALA A 218 29.56 -138.17 -45.63
C ALA A 218 30.39 -139.00 -46.64
N ALA A 219 31.14 -138.34 -47.53
CA ALA A 219 32.02 -139.00 -48.50
C ALA A 219 33.17 -139.75 -47.81
N ILE A 220 33.82 -139.12 -46.81
CA ILE A 220 34.89 -139.74 -46.01
C ILE A 220 34.35 -140.95 -45.23
N SER A 221 33.17 -140.81 -44.62
CA SER A 221 32.51 -141.91 -43.90
C SER A 221 32.18 -143.09 -44.82
N SER A 222 31.71 -142.81 -46.04
CA SER A 222 31.47 -143.83 -47.07
C SER A 222 32.76 -144.56 -47.47
N ILE A 223 33.88 -143.85 -47.63
CA ILE A 223 35.19 -144.46 -47.91
C ILE A 223 35.67 -145.34 -46.75
N ARG A 224 35.47 -144.90 -45.50
CA ARG A 224 35.81 -145.72 -44.32
C ARG A 224 35.01 -147.01 -44.26
N LEU A 225 33.73 -146.99 -44.63
CA LEU A 225 32.87 -148.18 -44.66
C LEU A 225 33.33 -149.22 -45.70
N ILE A 226 33.90 -148.78 -46.83
CA ILE A 226 34.42 -149.67 -47.89
C ILE A 226 35.79 -150.27 -47.51
N LYS A 227 36.53 -149.65 -46.57
CA LYS A 227 37.87 -150.07 -46.14
C LYS A 227 37.94 -150.73 -44.76
N ALA A 228 36.80 -150.95 -44.10
CA ALA A 228 36.76 -151.75 -42.88
C ALA A 228 36.82 -153.25 -43.25
N PRO A 229 37.76 -154.03 -42.68
CA PRO A 229 37.98 -155.46 -43.01
C PRO A 229 36.82 -156.36 -42.58
#